data_AF-A0A350PAE3-F1
#
_entry.id   AF-A0A350PAE3-F1
#
_cell.length_a   1.000
_cell.length_b   1.000
_cell.length_c   1.000
_cell.angle_alpha   90.00
_cell.angle_beta   90.00
_cell.angle_gamma   90.00
#
_symmetry.space_group_name_H-M   'P 1'
#
loop_
_entity.id
_entity.type
_entity.pdbx_description
1 polymer ?
#
loop_
_entity_poly.entity_id
_entity_poly.type
_entity_poly.pdbx_seq_one_letter_code
_entity_poly.pdbx_strand_id
1 'polypeptide(L)'
;MKNQIIIHSTEDQARIALLEDGELAQLFIQSEENQRTVGNIHVAKVHKVMSGIKAAFIDMGTPKDAFLHFSDAGDHLDEYIAMLNGKNAIPNHAKPDLKNKEKLANHQKQALAGKILRNGQKLLVQIVKEPIGSKGPRISTDITIAGRFLVLIPMGDYIAVSKKISNYKERRRLKNVLGDMVPDGFGVIVRTVAQGQDEKAIEDDLRDVLRKWEKILDKLETAKPPSLLHRDLDM
;
A
#
# COMPACT_ATOMS: atom_id res chain seq x y z
N MET A 1 25.74 -25.58 -4.16
CA MET A 1 25.21 -24.29 -4.62
C MET A 1 25.64 -23.24 -3.62
N LYS A 2 26.62 -22.42 -4.01
CA LYS A 2 27.09 -21.29 -3.22
C LYS A 2 26.47 -20.02 -3.79
N ASN A 3 25.47 -19.49 -3.10
CA ASN A 3 24.83 -18.24 -3.49
C ASN A 3 25.53 -17.09 -2.75
N GLN A 4 25.95 -16.07 -3.49
CA GLN A 4 26.61 -14.88 -2.93
C GLN A 4 25.86 -13.62 -3.36
N ILE A 5 25.75 -12.65 -2.45
CA ILE A 5 25.24 -11.32 -2.76
C ILE A 5 26.41 -10.35 -2.62
N ILE A 6 26.73 -9.63 -3.70
CA ILE A 6 27.74 -8.58 -3.72
C ILE A 6 27.03 -7.24 -3.82
N ILE A 7 27.26 -6.36 -2.85
CA ILE A 7 26.70 -5.01 -2.81
C ILE A 7 27.83 -4.02 -3.01
N HIS A 8 27.73 -3.19 -4.05
CA HIS A 8 28.62 -2.06 -4.30
C HIS A 8 27.79 -0.78 -4.30
N SER A 9 28.03 0.10 -3.33
CA SER A 9 27.30 1.37 -3.20
C SER A 9 28.26 2.54 -3.39
N THR A 10 27.93 3.45 -4.29
CA THR A 10 28.49 4.80 -4.43
C THR A 10 27.46 5.83 -3.93
N GLU A 11 27.80 7.12 -3.98
CA GLU A 11 26.85 8.20 -3.61
C GLU A 11 25.61 8.20 -4.52
N ASP A 12 25.79 8.02 -5.83
CA ASP A 12 24.71 8.14 -6.82
C ASP A 12 24.07 6.81 -7.23
N GLN A 13 24.66 5.67 -6.84
CA GLN A 13 24.27 4.37 -7.37
C GLN A 13 24.55 3.21 -6.40
N ALA A 14 23.59 2.31 -6.23
CA ALA A 14 23.77 1.00 -5.63
C ALA A 14 23.71 -0.10 -6.71
N ARG A 15 24.63 -1.06 -6.65
CA ARG A 15 24.68 -2.24 -7.51
C ARG A 15 24.63 -3.49 -6.65
N ILE A 16 23.67 -4.37 -6.91
CA ILE A 16 23.50 -5.64 -6.19
C ILE A 16 23.63 -6.76 -7.20
N ALA A 17 24.66 -7.60 -7.04
CA ALA A 17 24.89 -8.77 -7.87
C ALA A 17 24.60 -10.05 -7.08
N LEU A 18 23.72 -10.91 -7.61
CA LEU A 18 23.48 -12.27 -7.14
C LEU A 18 24.37 -13.21 -7.96
N LEU A 19 25.29 -13.90 -7.29
CA LEU A 19 26.12 -14.93 -7.91
C LEU A 19 25.63 -16.32 -7.50
N GLU A 20 25.60 -17.25 -8.45
CA GLU A 20 25.38 -18.68 -8.21
C GLU A 20 26.62 -19.44 -8.69
N ASP A 21 27.26 -20.16 -7.76
CA ASP A 21 28.49 -20.94 -8.02
C ASP A 21 29.62 -20.13 -8.70
N GLY A 22 29.68 -18.83 -8.39
CA GLY A 22 30.70 -17.90 -8.90
C GLY A 22 30.32 -17.20 -10.22
N GLU A 23 29.19 -17.59 -10.83
CA GLU A 23 28.67 -16.95 -12.04
C GLU A 23 27.59 -15.92 -11.69
N LEU A 24 27.52 -14.82 -12.46
CA LEU A 24 26.51 -13.79 -12.27
C LEU A 24 25.13 -14.29 -12.72
N ALA A 25 24.25 -14.52 -11.76
CA ALA A 25 22.86 -14.88 -12.01
C ALA A 25 21.97 -13.65 -12.26
N GLN A 26 22.15 -12.59 -11.48
CA GLN A 26 21.32 -11.37 -11.60
C GLN A 26 22.08 -10.12 -11.17
N LEU A 27 21.82 -9.00 -11.84
CA LEU A 27 22.36 -7.69 -11.50
C LEU A 27 21.22 -6.67 -11.36
N PHE A 28 21.16 -6.00 -10.21
CA PHE A 28 20.28 -4.88 -9.95
C PHE A 28 21.10 -3.60 -9.85
N ILE A 29 20.65 -2.55 -10.53
CA ILE A 29 21.25 -1.22 -10.49
C ILE A 29 20.17 -0.24 -10.05
N GLN A 30 20.41 0.45 -8.94
CA GLN A 30 19.56 1.51 -8.42
C GLN A 30 20.33 2.83 -8.45
N SER A 31 19.85 3.80 -9.23
CA SER A 31 20.32 5.20 -9.22
C SER A 31 19.15 6.12 -8.87
N GLU A 32 19.40 7.40 -8.57
CA GLU A 32 18.31 8.38 -8.35
C GLU A 32 17.29 8.42 -9.50
N GLU A 33 17.73 8.29 -10.75
CA GLU A 33 16.87 8.32 -11.93
C GLU A 33 16.03 7.05 -12.13
N ASN A 34 16.50 5.90 -11.63
CA ASN A 34 15.86 4.58 -11.78
C ASN A 34 15.39 4.00 -10.44
N GLN A 35 15.11 4.84 -9.44
CA GLN A 35 14.52 4.35 -8.20
C GLN A 35 13.10 3.88 -8.47
N ARG A 36 12.88 2.58 -8.27
CA ARG A 36 11.53 2.03 -8.27
C ARG A 36 10.67 2.75 -7.24
N THR A 37 9.50 3.19 -7.67
CA THR A 37 8.57 3.96 -6.80
C THR A 37 7.30 3.20 -6.43
N VAL A 38 7.04 2.07 -7.09
CA VAL A 38 5.91 1.19 -6.78
C VAL A 38 5.98 0.75 -5.32
N GLY A 39 4.85 0.83 -4.62
CA GLY A 39 4.72 0.49 -3.21
C GLY A 39 4.96 1.67 -2.27
N ASN A 40 5.61 2.75 -2.72
CA ASN A 40 5.84 3.92 -1.89
C ASN A 40 4.53 4.56 -1.42
N ILE A 41 4.48 4.92 -0.14
CA ILE A 41 3.32 5.56 0.50
C ILE A 41 3.66 7.03 0.76
N HIS A 42 2.75 7.91 0.37
CA HIS A 42 2.86 9.35 0.51
C HIS A 42 1.63 9.93 1.18
N VAL A 43 1.81 11.04 1.88
CA VAL A 43 0.70 11.99 2.08
C VAL A 43 0.77 13.02 0.96
N ALA A 44 -0.35 13.21 0.28
CA ALA A 44 -0.46 14.01 -0.92
C ALA A 44 -1.70 14.91 -0.86
N LYS A 45 -1.93 15.77 -1.87
CA LYS A 45 -3.07 16.68 -1.91
C LYS A 45 -3.91 16.45 -3.14
N VAL A 46 -5.23 16.39 -3.00
CA VAL A 46 -6.15 16.34 -4.13
C VAL A 46 -6.04 17.65 -4.91
N HIS A 47 -5.48 17.60 -6.12
CA HIS A 47 -5.38 18.77 -6.99
C HIS A 47 -6.73 19.02 -7.67
N LYS A 48 -7.30 17.98 -8.31
CA LYS A 48 -8.55 18.10 -9.06
C LYS A 48 -9.36 16.81 -9.06
N VAL A 49 -10.65 16.90 -8.76
CA VAL A 49 -11.60 15.78 -8.93
C VAL A 49 -12.32 15.89 -10.27
N MET A 50 -12.39 14.79 -11.02
CA MET A 50 -13.06 14.72 -12.33
C MET A 50 -14.01 13.53 -12.40
N SER A 51 -15.26 13.76 -11.97
CA SER A 51 -16.30 12.71 -11.95
C SER A 51 -16.61 12.13 -13.33
N GLY A 52 -16.47 12.92 -14.41
CA GLY A 52 -16.74 12.46 -15.78
C GLY A 52 -15.83 11.32 -16.26
N ILE A 53 -14.61 11.24 -15.73
CA ILE A 53 -13.66 10.15 -16.00
C ILE A 53 -13.45 9.24 -14.77
N LYS A 54 -14.31 9.39 -13.75
CA LYS A 54 -14.26 8.66 -12.49
C LYS A 54 -12.86 8.64 -11.85
N ALA A 55 -12.23 9.80 -11.76
CA ALA A 55 -10.88 9.91 -11.23
C ALA A 55 -10.62 11.23 -10.50
N ALA A 56 -9.53 11.25 -9.74
CA ALA A 56 -8.94 12.44 -9.17
C ALA A 56 -7.44 12.51 -9.51
N PHE A 57 -6.96 13.73 -9.72
CA PHE A 57 -5.56 14.06 -9.90
C PHE A 57 -5.01 14.52 -8.55
N ILE A 58 -3.92 13.89 -8.14
CA ILE A 58 -3.32 14.06 -6.83
C ILE A 58 -1.91 14.65 -7.02
N ASP A 59 -1.67 15.80 -6.40
CA ASP A 59 -0.35 16.41 -6.35
C ASP A 59 0.50 15.66 -5.31
N MET A 60 1.52 14.99 -5.82
CA MET A 60 2.52 14.22 -5.06
C MET A 60 3.92 14.86 -5.13
N GLY A 61 4.04 16.09 -5.64
CA GLY A 61 5.33 16.73 -5.88
C GLY A 61 6.11 16.14 -7.06
N THR A 62 5.49 15.25 -7.83
CA THR A 62 6.04 14.72 -9.09
C THR A 62 5.82 15.69 -10.24
N PRO A 63 6.61 15.63 -11.34
CA PRO A 63 6.43 16.53 -12.50
C PRO A 63 5.04 16.51 -13.15
N LYS A 64 4.29 15.41 -12.94
CA LYS A 64 2.91 15.23 -13.34
C LYS A 64 2.09 14.72 -12.16
N ASP A 65 0.86 15.18 -12.06
CA ASP A 65 -0.08 14.68 -11.06
C ASP A 65 -0.25 13.17 -11.15
N ALA A 66 -0.34 12.53 -9.99
CA ALA A 66 -0.72 11.13 -9.90
C ALA A 66 -2.20 10.94 -10.22
N PHE A 67 -2.52 9.78 -10.76
CA PHE A 67 -3.86 9.42 -11.19
C PHE A 67 -4.49 8.42 -10.22
N LEU A 68 -5.53 8.86 -9.50
CA LEU A 68 -6.38 8.02 -8.66
C LEU A 68 -7.68 7.71 -9.38
N HIS A 69 -7.82 6.49 -9.91
CA HIS A 69 -9.12 6.04 -10.43
C HIS A 69 -10.05 5.73 -9.25
N PHE A 70 -11.35 6.01 -9.36
CA PHE A 70 -12.30 5.77 -8.27
C PHE A 70 -12.49 4.29 -7.91
N SER A 71 -12.02 3.35 -8.75
CA SER A 71 -11.95 1.93 -8.37
C SER A 71 -10.78 1.59 -7.45
N ASP A 72 -9.80 2.48 -7.38
CA ASP A 72 -8.62 2.39 -6.51
C ASP A 72 -8.78 3.31 -5.29
N ALA A 73 -9.98 3.92 -5.16
CA ALA A 73 -10.44 4.51 -3.93
C ALA A 73 -10.95 3.37 -3.04
N GLY A 74 -10.18 3.04 -2.02
CA GLY A 74 -10.41 1.91 -1.13
C GLY A 74 -11.68 2.04 -0.30
N ASP A 75 -12.09 0.93 0.31
CA ASP A 75 -13.30 0.85 1.13
C ASP A 75 -13.24 1.73 2.40
N HIS A 76 -12.03 2.16 2.79
CA HIS A 76 -11.75 3.01 3.95
C HIS A 76 -11.35 4.44 3.58
N LEU A 77 -11.64 4.88 2.34
CA LEU A 77 -11.34 6.24 1.90
C LEU A 77 -11.89 7.30 2.86
N ASP A 78 -13.11 7.13 3.35
CA ASP A 78 -13.75 8.07 4.27
C ASP A 78 -13.02 8.16 5.61
N GLU A 79 -12.53 7.03 6.12
CA GLU A 79 -11.79 6.95 7.37
C GLU A 79 -10.44 7.68 7.25
N TYR A 80 -9.71 7.46 6.14
CA TYR A 80 -8.47 8.19 5.87
C TYR A 80 -8.69 9.70 5.67
N ILE A 81 -9.75 10.10 4.95
CA ILE A 81 -10.09 11.52 4.80
C ILE A 81 -10.41 12.15 6.15
N ALA A 82 -11.21 11.48 7.00
CA ALA A 82 -11.57 11.97 8.32
C ALA A 82 -10.35 12.05 9.25
N MET A 83 -9.43 11.08 9.17
CA MET A 83 -8.18 11.08 9.94
C MET A 83 -7.28 12.26 9.55
N LEU A 84 -7.12 12.54 8.25
CA LEU A 84 -6.18 13.55 7.76
C LEU A 84 -6.72 14.98 7.72
N ASN A 85 -8.04 15.14 7.57
CA ASN A 85 -8.69 16.43 7.32
C ASN A 85 -9.76 16.77 8.38
N GLY A 86 -10.00 15.88 9.33
CA GLY A 86 -11.07 15.99 10.32
C GLY A 86 -12.42 15.45 9.82
N LYS A 87 -13.27 15.02 10.76
CA LYS A 87 -14.59 14.41 10.48
C LYS A 87 -15.54 15.28 9.64
N ASN A 88 -15.38 16.61 9.70
CA ASN A 88 -16.18 17.57 8.94
C ASN A 88 -15.77 17.67 7.46
N ALA A 89 -14.63 17.08 7.06
CA ALA A 89 -14.21 17.02 5.68
C ALA A 89 -15.08 16.08 4.83
N ILE A 90 -15.83 15.17 5.47
CA ILE A 90 -16.78 14.26 4.81
C ILE A 90 -18.05 15.01 4.43
N PRO A 91 -18.38 15.09 3.12
CA PRO A 91 -19.55 15.81 2.65
C PRO A 91 -20.87 15.26 3.19
N ASN A 92 -21.78 16.14 3.62
CA ASN A 92 -23.09 15.72 4.14
C ASN A 92 -23.90 14.87 3.15
N HIS A 93 -23.78 15.14 1.85
CA HIS A 93 -24.47 14.37 0.80
C HIS A 93 -23.87 12.98 0.55
N ALA A 94 -22.67 12.69 1.05
CA ALA A 94 -22.04 11.36 0.97
C ALA A 94 -22.39 10.48 2.19
N LYS A 95 -22.78 11.08 3.32
CA LYS A 95 -23.10 10.36 4.57
C LYS A 95 -24.18 9.28 4.45
N PRO A 96 -25.28 9.46 3.69
CA PRO A 96 -26.29 8.41 3.54
C PRO A 96 -25.74 7.14 2.87
N ASP A 97 -24.91 7.30 1.85
CA ASP A 97 -24.28 6.19 1.13
C ASP A 97 -23.23 5.50 2.02
N LEU A 98 -22.46 6.26 2.81
CA LEU A 98 -21.47 5.74 3.74
C LEU A 98 -22.07 4.79 4.79
N LYS A 99 -23.26 5.09 5.30
CA LYS A 99 -23.95 4.21 6.28
C LYS A 99 -24.25 2.81 5.74
N ASN A 100 -24.31 2.67 4.42
CA ASN A 100 -24.61 1.40 3.76
C ASN A 100 -23.46 0.94 2.84
N LYS A 101 -22.22 1.42 3.07
CA LYS A 101 -21.08 1.24 2.15
C LYS A 101 -20.81 -0.23 1.80
N GLU A 102 -20.98 -1.14 2.76
CA GLU A 102 -20.77 -2.59 2.58
C GLU A 102 -21.74 -3.24 1.59
N LYS A 103 -22.94 -2.67 1.42
CA LYS A 103 -23.98 -3.20 0.52
C LYS A 103 -23.90 -2.59 -0.89
N LEU A 104 -23.03 -1.62 -1.11
CA LEU A 104 -22.91 -0.93 -2.38
C LEU A 104 -22.21 -1.81 -3.43
N ALA A 105 -22.79 -1.85 -4.63
CA ALA A 105 -22.11 -2.42 -5.78
C ALA A 105 -20.88 -1.59 -6.18
N ASN A 106 -19.92 -2.20 -6.90
CA ASN A 106 -18.66 -1.54 -7.27
C ASN A 106 -18.86 -0.19 -7.98
N HIS A 107 -19.86 -0.06 -8.85
CA HIS A 107 -20.13 1.21 -9.55
C HIS A 107 -20.63 2.31 -8.59
N GLN A 108 -21.36 1.93 -7.53
CA GLN A 108 -21.84 2.85 -6.49
C GLN A 108 -20.70 3.26 -5.56
N LYS A 109 -19.79 2.35 -5.23
CA LYS A 109 -18.55 2.66 -4.50
C LYS A 109 -17.71 3.71 -5.25
N GLN A 110 -17.55 3.54 -6.56
CA GLN A 110 -16.87 4.54 -7.39
C GLN A 110 -17.58 5.91 -7.37
N ALA A 111 -18.91 5.92 -7.50
CA ALA A 111 -19.68 7.15 -7.40
C ALA A 111 -19.53 7.81 -6.03
N LEU A 112 -19.50 7.02 -4.96
CA LEU A 112 -19.28 7.47 -3.59
C LEU A 112 -17.89 8.09 -3.40
N ALA A 113 -16.83 7.49 -3.94
CA ALA A 113 -15.49 8.08 -3.93
C ALA A 113 -15.49 9.50 -4.54
N GLY A 114 -16.16 9.68 -5.69
CA GLY A 114 -16.33 10.99 -6.31
C GLY A 114 -17.15 11.99 -5.49
N LYS A 115 -18.07 11.52 -4.63
CA LYS A 115 -18.82 12.38 -3.69
C LYS A 115 -17.99 12.78 -2.47
N ILE A 116 -17.03 11.95 -2.05
CA ILE A 116 -16.18 12.18 -0.86
C ILE A 116 -15.02 13.12 -1.20
N LEU A 117 -14.36 12.88 -2.33
CA LEU A 117 -13.15 13.60 -2.73
C LEU A 117 -13.44 15.07 -3.06
N ARG A 118 -12.58 15.97 -2.57
CA ARG A 118 -12.64 17.41 -2.84
C ARG A 118 -11.25 17.98 -3.07
N ASN A 119 -11.17 19.01 -3.90
CA ASN A 119 -9.93 19.74 -4.13
C ASN A 119 -9.36 20.25 -2.79
N GLY A 120 -8.06 20.07 -2.62
CA GLY A 120 -7.31 20.50 -1.46
C GLY A 120 -7.28 19.54 -0.28
N GLN A 121 -8.07 18.45 -0.28
CA GLN A 121 -7.99 17.42 0.76
C GLN A 121 -6.61 16.76 0.78
N LYS A 122 -6.09 16.52 1.98
CA LYS A 122 -4.95 15.63 2.20
C LYS A 122 -5.39 14.18 1.99
N LEU A 123 -4.55 13.38 1.37
CA LEU A 123 -4.84 11.99 1.07
C LEU A 123 -3.61 11.12 1.32
N LEU A 124 -3.80 9.97 1.96
CA LEU A 124 -2.78 8.93 2.06
C LEU A 124 -2.88 8.06 0.81
N VAL A 125 -1.79 7.93 0.06
CA VAL A 125 -1.78 7.26 -1.24
C VAL A 125 -0.58 6.33 -1.37
N GLN A 126 -0.77 5.21 -2.07
CA GLN A 126 0.27 4.25 -2.41
C GLN A 126 0.43 4.15 -3.92
N ILE A 127 1.66 4.19 -4.42
CA ILE A 127 1.95 4.04 -5.85
C ILE A 127 1.76 2.57 -6.26
N VAL A 128 0.86 2.34 -7.23
CA VAL A 128 0.59 0.99 -7.75
C VAL A 128 1.17 0.77 -9.15
N LYS A 129 1.40 1.85 -9.91
CA LYS A 129 2.14 1.81 -11.18
C LYS A 129 3.00 3.06 -11.34
N GLU A 130 4.17 2.87 -11.92
CA GLU A 130 5.10 3.95 -12.23
C GLU A 130 4.51 4.89 -13.29
N PRO A 131 5.04 6.13 -13.38
CA PRO A 131 4.70 7.05 -14.48
C PRO A 131 5.02 6.40 -15.83
N ILE A 132 4.18 6.64 -16.83
CA ILE A 132 4.40 6.14 -18.20
C ILE A 132 4.31 7.31 -19.17
N GLY A 133 5.44 7.65 -19.79
CA GLY A 133 5.55 8.76 -20.72
C GLY A 133 5.11 10.08 -20.07
N SER A 134 4.05 10.69 -20.59
CA SER A 134 3.51 11.95 -20.08
C SER A 134 2.48 11.80 -18.95
N LYS A 135 2.13 10.56 -18.56
CA LYS A 135 1.16 10.27 -17.50
C LYS A 135 1.91 10.08 -16.17
N GLY A 136 1.45 10.77 -15.13
CA GLY A 136 1.93 10.54 -13.77
C GLY A 136 1.61 9.13 -13.25
N PRO A 137 2.11 8.78 -12.05
CA PRO A 137 1.95 7.44 -11.51
C PRO A 137 0.48 7.12 -11.22
N ARG A 138 0.10 5.84 -11.34
CA ARG A 138 -1.21 5.38 -10.84
C ARG A 138 -1.08 5.07 -9.36
N ILE A 139 -2.06 5.50 -8.58
CA ILE A 139 -2.08 5.36 -7.13
C ILE A 139 -3.37 4.72 -6.63
N SER A 140 -3.31 4.19 -5.41
CA SER A 140 -4.44 3.66 -4.65
C SER A 140 -4.50 4.30 -3.27
N THR A 141 -5.67 4.26 -2.65
CA THR A 141 -5.87 4.57 -1.22
C THR A 141 -6.07 3.31 -0.36
N ASP A 142 -6.13 2.13 -1.00
CA ASP A 142 -5.95 0.85 -0.31
C ASP A 142 -4.48 0.69 0.05
N ILE A 143 -4.11 1.17 1.24
CA ILE A 143 -2.74 1.10 1.72
C ILE A 143 -2.43 -0.33 2.16
N THR A 144 -1.29 -0.84 1.72
CA THR A 144 -0.78 -2.15 2.11
C THR A 144 0.69 -2.07 2.49
N ILE A 145 1.10 -2.88 3.46
CA ILE A 145 2.51 -3.00 3.84
C ILE A 145 2.96 -4.43 3.61
N ALA A 146 3.89 -4.62 2.68
CA ALA A 146 4.45 -5.92 2.39
C ALA A 146 5.48 -6.33 3.46
N GLY A 147 5.25 -7.51 4.03
CA GLY A 147 6.22 -8.33 4.74
C GLY A 147 6.69 -9.48 3.85
N ARG A 148 7.57 -10.33 4.39
CA ARG A 148 8.09 -11.52 3.70
C ARG A 148 6.99 -12.56 3.50
N PHE A 149 6.19 -12.79 4.54
CA PHE A 149 5.16 -13.83 4.61
C PHE A 149 3.75 -13.23 4.59
N LEU A 150 3.60 -12.01 5.10
CA LEU A 150 2.32 -11.34 5.28
C LEU A 150 2.25 -10.06 4.45
N VAL A 151 1.04 -9.61 4.15
CA VAL A 151 0.75 -8.25 3.70
C VAL A 151 -0.25 -7.68 4.69
N LEU A 152 0.14 -6.62 5.39
CA LEU A 152 -0.72 -5.90 6.34
C LEU A 152 -1.65 -4.95 5.57
N ILE A 153 -2.90 -4.91 5.99
CA ILE A 153 -3.95 -4.06 5.44
C ILE A 153 -4.57 -3.30 6.62
N PRO A 154 -4.19 -2.03 6.84
CA PRO A 154 -4.85 -1.21 7.85
C PRO A 154 -6.35 -1.09 7.54
N MET A 155 -7.16 -1.07 8.59
CA MET A 155 -8.63 -1.02 8.57
C MET A 155 -9.32 -2.26 7.98
N GLY A 156 -8.58 -3.35 7.71
CA GLY A 156 -9.14 -4.53 7.03
C GLY A 156 -9.99 -5.50 7.87
N ASP A 157 -9.70 -5.69 9.16
CA ASP A 157 -10.42 -6.65 10.05
C ASP A 157 -10.65 -8.06 9.48
N TYR A 158 -9.71 -8.60 8.70
CA TYR A 158 -9.80 -9.97 8.17
C TYR A 158 -8.45 -10.67 8.01
N ILE A 159 -8.46 -12.00 8.11
CA ILE A 159 -7.31 -12.85 7.78
C ILE A 159 -7.62 -13.64 6.50
N ALA A 160 -6.91 -13.31 5.42
CA ALA A 160 -6.99 -14.02 4.16
C ALA A 160 -5.73 -14.85 3.92
N VAL A 161 -5.87 -16.01 3.28
CA VAL A 161 -4.74 -16.85 2.85
C VAL A 161 -4.76 -16.95 1.33
N SER A 162 -3.61 -16.70 0.71
CA SER A 162 -3.43 -16.75 -0.75
C SER A 162 -4.13 -17.94 -1.39
N LYS A 163 -4.83 -17.68 -2.50
CA LYS A 163 -5.54 -18.71 -3.29
C LYS A 163 -4.60 -19.77 -3.87
N LYS A 164 -3.31 -19.46 -3.99
CA LYS A 164 -2.27 -20.39 -4.47
C LYS A 164 -1.89 -21.45 -3.43
N ILE A 165 -2.23 -21.26 -2.15
CA ILE A 165 -2.09 -22.30 -1.11
C ILE A 165 -3.37 -23.13 -1.13
N SER A 166 -3.35 -24.28 -1.79
CA SER A 166 -4.53 -25.15 -1.96
C SER A 166 -4.77 -26.10 -0.79
N ASN A 167 -3.73 -26.44 -0.02
CA ASN A 167 -3.82 -27.38 1.09
C ASN A 167 -4.69 -26.80 2.23
N TYR A 168 -5.88 -27.37 2.42
CA TYR A 168 -6.84 -26.92 3.42
C TYR A 168 -6.29 -26.93 4.86
N LYS A 169 -5.53 -27.96 5.24
CA LYS A 169 -4.94 -28.07 6.59
C LYS A 169 -3.96 -26.92 6.84
N GLU A 170 -3.13 -26.62 5.86
CA GLU A 170 -2.17 -25.53 5.96
C GLU A 170 -2.84 -24.16 6.00
N ARG A 171 -3.86 -23.93 5.17
CA ARG A 171 -4.64 -22.68 5.24
C ARG A 171 -5.26 -22.48 6.62
N ARG A 172 -5.79 -23.55 7.22
CA ARG A 172 -6.37 -23.50 8.57
C ARG A 172 -5.29 -23.21 9.62
N ARG A 173 -4.13 -23.87 9.54
CA ARG A 173 -3.00 -23.61 10.44
C ARG A 173 -2.57 -22.15 10.39
N LEU A 174 -2.32 -21.61 9.20
CA LEU A 174 -1.90 -20.21 9.00
C LEU A 174 -2.94 -19.21 9.54
N LYS A 175 -4.23 -19.49 9.33
CA LYS A 175 -5.31 -18.66 9.91
C LYS A 175 -5.33 -18.72 11.43
N ASN A 176 -5.17 -19.90 12.01
CA ASN A 176 -5.19 -20.07 13.46
C ASN A 176 -4.02 -19.37 14.12
N VAL A 177 -2.81 -19.51 13.56
CA VAL A 177 -1.61 -18.82 14.05
C VAL A 177 -1.84 -17.31 14.13
N LEU A 178 -2.39 -16.71 13.07
CA LEU A 178 -2.61 -15.26 13.03
C LEU A 178 -3.85 -14.79 13.80
N GLY A 179 -4.79 -15.69 14.09
CA GLY A 179 -6.10 -15.36 14.64
C GLY A 179 -6.03 -14.56 15.94
N ASP A 180 -5.12 -14.94 16.82
CA ASP A 180 -4.96 -14.32 18.14
C ASP A 180 -3.94 -13.17 18.13
N MET A 181 -3.23 -12.98 17.02
CA MET A 181 -2.05 -12.10 16.94
C MET A 181 -2.32 -10.81 16.19
N VAL A 182 -3.25 -10.81 15.24
CA VAL A 182 -3.59 -9.63 14.43
C VAL A 182 -4.46 -8.69 15.26
N PRO A 183 -4.01 -7.45 15.53
CA PRO A 183 -4.80 -6.50 16.32
C PRO A 183 -6.08 -6.08 15.59
N ASP A 184 -7.09 -5.66 16.36
CA ASP A 184 -8.29 -5.03 15.84
C ASP A 184 -7.95 -3.81 14.97
N GLY A 185 -8.74 -3.59 13.93
CA GLY A 185 -8.50 -2.56 12.93
C GLY A 185 -7.47 -2.96 11.88
N PHE A 186 -7.01 -4.21 11.83
CA PHE A 186 -6.07 -4.70 10.82
C PHE A 186 -6.54 -5.97 10.14
N GLY A 187 -6.32 -6.01 8.83
CA GLY A 187 -6.37 -7.23 8.04
C GLY A 187 -4.97 -7.68 7.66
N VAL A 188 -4.83 -8.97 7.38
CA VAL A 188 -3.59 -9.55 6.83
C VAL A 188 -3.89 -10.53 5.71
N ILE A 189 -3.05 -10.51 4.69
CA ILE A 189 -3.03 -11.52 3.62
C ILE A 189 -1.77 -12.36 3.76
N VAL A 190 -1.95 -13.67 3.94
CA VAL A 190 -0.85 -14.64 3.99
C VAL A 190 -0.38 -14.97 2.57
N ARG A 191 0.88 -14.68 2.28
CA ARG A 191 1.56 -14.93 1.00
C ARG A 191 1.88 -16.43 0.84
N THR A 192 2.12 -16.87 -0.39
CA THR A 192 2.51 -18.25 -0.69
C THR A 192 3.79 -18.70 0.00
N VAL A 193 4.73 -17.77 0.21
CA VAL A 193 6.03 -18.02 0.83
C VAL A 193 5.90 -18.42 2.30
N ALA A 194 4.77 -18.12 2.94
CA ALA A 194 4.49 -18.50 4.33
C ALA A 194 4.20 -20.00 4.51
N GLN A 195 3.95 -20.73 3.42
CA GLN A 195 3.62 -22.16 3.50
C GLN A 195 4.74 -22.95 4.17
N GLY A 196 4.37 -23.74 5.18
CA GLY A 196 5.29 -24.58 5.95
C GLY A 196 6.22 -23.83 6.89
N GLN A 197 6.14 -22.50 6.96
CA GLN A 197 6.92 -21.71 7.92
C GLN A 197 6.40 -21.91 9.34
N ASP A 198 7.33 -21.91 10.29
CA ASP A 198 6.99 -21.99 11.71
C ASP A 198 6.25 -20.73 12.20
N GLU A 199 5.59 -20.88 13.34
CA GLU A 199 4.76 -19.84 13.94
C GLU A 199 5.57 -18.59 14.31
N LYS A 200 6.79 -18.76 14.82
CA LYS A 200 7.65 -17.66 15.23
C LYS A 200 8.06 -16.80 14.03
N ALA A 201 8.39 -17.42 12.90
CA ALA A 201 8.73 -16.70 11.67
C ALA A 201 7.56 -15.85 11.15
N ILE A 202 6.32 -16.34 11.30
CA ILE A 202 5.10 -15.61 10.92
C ILE A 202 4.84 -14.45 11.91
N GLU A 203 5.02 -14.70 13.21
CA GLU A 203 4.91 -13.69 14.27
C GLU A 203 5.91 -12.54 14.07
N ASP A 204 7.17 -12.87 13.82
CA ASP A 204 8.23 -11.87 13.64
C ASP A 204 7.93 -10.99 12.40
N ASP A 205 7.45 -11.58 11.30
CA ASP A 205 7.04 -10.82 10.12
C ASP A 205 5.80 -9.94 10.38
N LEU A 206 4.82 -10.42 11.17
CA LEU A 206 3.67 -9.61 11.60
C LEU A 206 4.11 -8.39 12.41
N ARG A 207 5.00 -8.60 13.38
CA ARG A 207 5.56 -7.51 14.19
C ARG A 207 6.29 -6.49 13.32
N ASP A 208 7.03 -6.94 12.32
CA ASP A 208 7.76 -6.05 11.43
C ASP A 208 6.85 -5.21 10.53
N VAL A 209 5.78 -5.79 9.97
CA VAL A 209 4.81 -5.01 9.19
C VAL A 209 4.00 -4.03 10.05
N LEU A 210 3.66 -4.39 11.28
CA LEU A 210 3.02 -3.48 12.23
C LEU A 210 3.92 -2.30 12.61
N ARG A 211 5.20 -2.56 12.93
CA ARG A 211 6.19 -1.50 13.20
C ARG A 211 6.39 -0.57 12.01
N LYS A 212 6.36 -1.11 10.77
CA LYS A 212 6.41 -0.29 9.56
C LYS A 212 5.20 0.65 9.48
N TRP A 213 4.00 0.18 9.83
CA TRP A 213 2.79 1.01 9.88
C TRP A 213 2.87 2.10 10.94
N GLU A 214 3.30 1.76 12.16
CA GLU A 214 3.50 2.73 13.24
C GLU A 214 4.43 3.86 12.79
N LYS A 215 5.58 3.52 12.18
CA LYS A 215 6.52 4.51 11.63
C LYS A 215 5.90 5.41 10.54
N ILE A 216 4.93 4.89 9.77
CA ILE A 216 4.20 5.70 8.77
C ILE A 216 3.30 6.70 9.49
N LEU A 217 2.57 6.26 10.52
CA LEU A 217 1.70 7.12 11.31
C LEU A 217 2.51 8.20 12.04
N ASP A 218 3.63 7.86 12.67
CA ASP A 218 4.50 8.83 13.35
C ASP A 218 4.98 9.94 12.40
N LYS A 219 5.41 9.56 11.19
CA LYS A 219 5.81 10.54 10.16
C LYS A 219 4.63 11.38 9.70
N LEU A 220 3.45 10.76 9.59
CA LEU A 220 2.24 11.41 9.09
C LEU A 220 1.77 12.56 10.00
N GLU A 221 1.97 12.46 11.31
CA GLU A 221 1.56 13.49 12.28
C GLU A 221 2.12 14.88 11.95
N THR A 222 3.37 14.94 11.48
CA THR A 222 4.08 16.19 11.21
C THR A 222 4.22 16.51 9.72
N ALA A 223 3.93 15.54 8.85
CA ALA A 223 4.14 15.67 7.42
C ALA A 223 3.22 16.72 6.76
N LYS A 224 3.81 17.56 5.90
CA LYS A 224 3.07 18.47 5.03
C LYS A 224 3.04 17.89 3.60
N PRO A 225 1.85 17.66 3.01
CA PRO A 225 1.79 17.16 1.65
C PRO A 225 2.40 18.16 0.65
N PRO A 226 3.09 17.69 -0.41
CA PRO A 226 3.42 16.30 -0.68
C PRO A 226 4.63 15.81 0.15
N SER A 227 4.55 14.62 0.75
CA SER A 227 5.65 14.01 1.51
C SER A 227 5.67 12.49 1.40
N LEU A 228 6.87 11.92 1.19
CA LEU A 228 7.12 10.48 1.24
C LEU A 228 7.15 9.99 2.69
N LEU A 229 6.29 9.03 3.02
CA LEU A 229 6.21 8.45 4.37
C LEU A 229 6.94 7.11 4.46
N HIS A 230 6.76 6.28 3.43
CA HIS A 230 7.35 4.95 3.34
C HIS A 230 7.88 4.70 1.95
N ARG A 231 9.11 4.20 1.89
CA ARG A 231 9.71 3.67 0.68
C ARG A 231 9.57 2.16 0.71
N ASP A 232 8.89 1.59 -0.28
CA ASP A 232 8.84 0.15 -0.43
C ASP A 232 10.12 -0.29 -1.15
N LEU A 233 10.92 -1.08 -0.44
CA LEU A 233 12.25 -1.47 -0.89
C LEU A 233 12.25 -2.82 -1.61
N ASP A 234 11.07 -3.42 -1.86
CA ASP A 234 10.83 -4.65 -2.63
C ASP A 234 12.13 -5.41 -2.98
N MET A 235 12.58 -6.23 -2.02
CA MET A 235 13.74 -7.13 -2.18
C MET A 235 13.32 -8.43 -2.86
#